data_AF-A0A6B2VDI0-F1
#
_entry.id   AF-A0A6B2VDI0-F1
#
_cell.length_a   1.000
_cell.length_b   1.000
_cell.length_c   1.000
_cell.angle_alpha   90.00
_cell.angle_beta   90.00
_cell.angle_gamma   90.00
#
_symmetry.space_group_name_H-M   'P 1'
#
loop_
_entity.id
_entity.type
_entity.pdbx_description
1 polymer ?
#
loop_
_entity_poly.entity_id
_entity_poly.type
_entity_poly.pdbx_seq_one_letter_code
_entity_poly.pdbx_strand_id
1 'polypeptide(L)'
;GAVSLLAGCAVAVAGPIAFLGLLAPYAARAVVGASMSGQLVLSALIAADVMIVADLLARVVIRPWEAPVSVLLAFVGGPLLVWIARSSRL
;
A
#
# COMPACT_ATOMS: atom_id res chain seq x y z
N GLY A 1 -20.50 -0.54 -5.57
CA GLY A 1 -20.75 -2.00 -5.56
C GLY A 1 -19.45 -2.79 -5.66
N ALA A 2 -18.85 -2.85 -6.84
CA ALA A 2 -17.65 -3.67 -7.05
C ALA A 2 -16.46 -3.28 -6.15
N VAL A 3 -16.15 -1.99 -6.03
CA VAL A 3 -15.02 -1.49 -5.19
C VAL A 3 -15.20 -1.85 -3.71
N SER A 4 -16.41 -1.68 -3.16
CA SER A 4 -16.70 -2.03 -1.77
C SER A 4 -16.62 -3.54 -1.51
N LEU A 5 -17.02 -4.36 -2.49
CA LEU A 5 -16.91 -5.82 -2.39
C LEU A 5 -15.44 -6.25 -2.39
N LEU A 6 -14.65 -5.74 -3.35
CA LEU A 6 -13.22 -6.03 -3.47
C LEU A 6 -12.45 -5.55 -2.24
N ALA A 7 -12.69 -4.32 -1.78
CA ALA A 7 -12.06 -3.77 -0.59
C ALA A 7 -12.46 -4.55 0.68
N GLY A 8 -13.74 -4.89 0.84
CA GLY A 8 -14.23 -5.69 1.97
C GLY A 8 -13.61 -7.08 2.02
N CYS A 9 -13.56 -7.78 0.89
CA CYS A 9 -12.90 -9.09 0.78
C CYS A 9 -11.40 -9.00 1.10
N ALA A 10 -10.70 -7.99 0.59
CA ALA A 10 -9.28 -7.79 0.87
C ALA A 10 -9.01 -7.56 2.37
N VAL A 11 -9.81 -6.70 3.02
CA VAL A 11 -9.70 -6.43 4.46
C VAL A 11 -10.04 -7.65 5.30
N ALA A 12 -11.04 -8.46 4.89
CA ALA A 12 -11.40 -9.68 5.61
C ALA A 12 -10.26 -10.72 5.61
N VAL A 13 -9.47 -10.79 4.54
CA VAL A 13 -8.36 -11.75 4.40
C VAL A 13 -7.06 -11.23 5.02
N ALA A 14 -6.67 -10.00 4.70
CA ALA A 14 -5.36 -9.45 5.06
C ALA A 14 -5.39 -8.52 6.30
N GLY A 15 -6.58 -8.21 6.81
CA GLY A 15 -6.78 -7.14 7.79
C GLY A 15 -6.76 -5.74 7.16
N PRO A 16 -7.08 -4.70 7.94
CA PRO A 16 -7.07 -3.33 7.47
C PRO A 16 -5.63 -2.86 7.18
N ILE A 17 -5.37 -2.56 5.91
CA ILE A 17 -4.09 -2.05 5.42
C ILE A 17 -4.24 -0.56 5.12
N ALA A 18 -3.76 0.29 6.03
CA ALA A 18 -3.72 1.73 5.80
C ALA A 18 -2.68 2.08 4.72
N PHE A 19 -2.92 3.18 4.00
CA PHE A 19 -1.93 3.89 3.17
C PHE A 19 -1.58 3.28 1.80
N LEU A 20 -1.59 1.96 1.65
CA LEU A 20 -1.30 1.29 0.37
C LEU A 20 -2.22 1.80 -0.77
N GLY A 21 -3.50 2.00 -0.46
CA GLY A 21 -4.51 2.50 -1.40
C GLY A 21 -4.34 3.95 -1.86
N LEU A 22 -3.51 4.74 -1.17
CA LEU A 22 -3.15 6.11 -1.58
C LEU A 22 -1.81 6.14 -2.29
N LEU A 23 -0.84 5.37 -1.78
CA LEU A 23 0.52 5.30 -2.29
C LEU A 23 0.58 4.76 -3.71
N ALA A 24 -0.07 3.62 -3.96
CA ALA A 24 -0.01 2.93 -5.23
C ALA A 24 -0.57 3.76 -6.41
N PRO A 25 -1.77 4.36 -6.35
CA PRO A 25 -2.27 5.20 -7.44
C PRO A 25 -1.51 6.51 -7.60
N TYR A 26 -0.91 7.05 -6.54
CA TYR A 26 -0.06 8.25 -6.60
C TYR A 26 1.25 7.95 -7.34
N ALA A 27 1.95 6.88 -6.95
CA ALA A 27 3.17 6.42 -7.62
C ALA A 27 2.89 6.04 -9.08
N ALA A 28 1.79 5.33 -9.35
CA ALA A 28 1.39 4.99 -10.71
C ALA A 28 1.11 6.24 -11.57
N ARG A 29 0.49 7.27 -10.99
CA ARG A 29 0.23 8.54 -11.69
C ARG A 29 1.52 9.29 -12.02
N ALA A 30 2.53 9.25 -11.16
CA ALA A 30 3.83 9.86 -11.43
C ALA A 30 4.55 9.21 -12.62
N VAL A 31 4.31 7.92 -12.89
CA VAL A 31 4.95 7.17 -13.98
C VAL A 31 4.16 7.21 -15.29
N VAL A 32 2.84 6.99 -15.23
CA VAL A 32 1.98 6.84 -16.43
C VAL A 32 1.26 8.14 -16.83
N GLY A 33 1.23 9.14 -15.95
CA GLY A 33 0.48 10.39 -16.19
C GLY A 33 -1.03 10.19 -16.06
N ALA A 34 -1.81 10.82 -16.95
CA ALA A 34 -3.28 10.90 -16.86
C ALA A 34 -4.05 9.71 -17.49
N SER A 35 -3.37 8.65 -17.93
CA SER A 35 -4.03 7.48 -18.51
C SER A 35 -4.67 6.58 -17.44
N MET A 36 -6.01 6.52 -17.41
CA MET A 36 -6.79 5.75 -16.43
C MET A 36 -6.44 4.25 -16.45
N SER A 37 -6.38 3.63 -17.63
CA SER A 37 -6.12 2.19 -17.77
C SER A 37 -4.71 1.83 -17.34
N GLY A 38 -3.72 2.65 -17.70
CA GLY A 38 -2.34 2.42 -17.28
C GLY A 38 -2.14 2.69 -15.78
N GLN A 39 -2.83 3.68 -15.22
CA GLN A 39 -2.79 3.96 -13.78
C GLN A 39 -3.41 2.82 -12.96
N LEU A 40 -4.50 2.21 -13.43
CA LEU A 40 -5.11 1.05 -12.78
C LEU A 40 -4.17 -0.16 -12.75
N VAL A 41 -3.59 -0.53 -13.89
CA VAL A 41 -2.68 -1.69 -13.97
C VAL A 41 -1.41 -1.45 -13.16
N LEU A 42 -0.79 -0.28 -13.32
CA LEU A 42 0.47 0.01 -12.64
C LEU A 42 0.29 0.17 -11.13
N SER A 43 -0.83 0.76 -10.67
CA SER A 43 -1.13 0.84 -9.24
C SER A 43 -1.36 -0.54 -8.62
N ALA A 44 -2.01 -1.46 -9.32
CA ALA A 44 -2.16 -2.84 -8.84
C ALA A 44 -0.80 -3.54 -8.68
N LEU A 45 0.12 -3.38 -9.64
CA LEU A 45 1.47 -3.95 -9.57
C LEU A 45 2.30 -3.33 -8.43
N ILE A 46 2.33 -2.00 -8.34
CA ILE A 46 3.05 -1.29 -7.27
C ILE A 46 2.51 -1.70 -5.90
N ALA A 47 1.19 -1.78 -5.74
CA ALA A 47 0.58 -2.22 -4.49
C ALA A 47 0.99 -3.65 -4.12
N ALA A 48 1.02 -4.57 -5.09
CA ALA A 48 1.41 -5.95 -4.88
C ALA A 48 2.89 -6.08 -4.46
N ASP A 49 3.80 -5.43 -5.17
CA ASP A 49 5.23 -5.47 -4.86
C ASP A 49 5.52 -4.89 -3.46
N VAL A 50 4.93 -3.72 -3.15
CA VAL A 50 5.10 -3.11 -1.82
C VAL A 50 4.56 -4.02 -0.73
N MET A 51 3.41 -4.66 -0.94
CA MET A 51 2.81 -5.56 0.03
C MET A 51 3.68 -6.81 0.26
N ILE A 52 4.22 -7.41 -0.80
CA ILE A 52 5.09 -8.59 -0.69
C ILE A 52 6.39 -8.24 0.04
N VAL A 53 7.04 -7.14 -0.31
CA VAL A 53 8.26 -6.67 0.35
C VAL A 53 7.99 -6.42 1.84
N ALA A 54 6.85 -5.83 2.16
CA ALA A 54 6.50 -5.56 3.54
C ALA A 54 6.11 -6.81 4.34
N ASP A 55 5.41 -7.80 3.74
CA ASP A 55 5.16 -9.10 4.36
C ASP A 55 6.47 -9.85 4.62
N LEU A 56 7.42 -9.77 3.68
CA LEU A 56 8.74 -10.37 3.83
C LEU A 56 9.54 -9.70 4.95
N LEU A 57 9.60 -8.37 4.97
CA LEU A 57 10.25 -7.62 6.05
C LEU A 57 9.62 -7.90 7.40
N ALA A 58 8.29 -8.03 7.45
CA ALA A 58 7.58 -8.45 8.64
C ALA A 58 8.05 -9.83 9.11
N ARG A 59 8.08 -10.84 8.25
CA ARG A 59 8.57 -12.18 8.62
C ARG A 59 10.03 -12.20 9.09
N VAL A 60 10.88 -11.33 8.54
CA VAL A 60 12.31 -11.26 8.86
C VAL A 60 12.56 -10.55 10.19
N VAL A 61 11.87 -9.44 10.47
CA VAL A 61 12.07 -8.62 11.68
C VAL A 61 11.39 -9.25 12.91
N ILE A 62 10.33 -10.02 12.72
CA ILE A 62 9.39 -10.40 13.79
C ILE A 62 9.74 -11.72 14.50
N ARG A 63 10.79 -12.46 14.12
CA ARG A 63 11.21 -13.62 14.95
C ARG A 63 11.69 -13.13 16.33
N PRO A 64 11.15 -13.58 17.49
CA PRO A 64 10.21 -14.68 17.73
C PRO A 64 8.77 -14.31 18.16
N TRP A 65 8.33 -13.05 18.08
CA TRP A 65 7.05 -12.56 18.63
C TRP A 65 6.01 -12.31 17.55
N GLU A 66 4.79 -12.82 17.61
CA GLU A 66 3.75 -12.67 16.55
C GLU A 66 3.14 -11.25 16.43
N ALA A 67 3.93 -10.23 16.08
CA ALA A 67 3.40 -8.89 15.83
C ALA A 67 2.62 -8.84 14.49
N PRO A 68 1.45 -8.18 14.43
CA PRO A 68 0.67 -8.08 13.20
C PRO A 68 1.44 -7.33 12.10
N VAL A 69 1.48 -7.88 10.88
CA VAL A 69 2.10 -7.27 9.68
C VAL A 69 1.61 -5.83 9.45
N SER A 70 0.35 -5.54 9.83
CA SER A 70 -0.26 -4.22 9.75
C SER A 70 0.44 -3.14 10.59
N VAL A 71 1.09 -3.50 11.70
CA VAL A 71 1.83 -2.55 12.56
C VAL A 71 3.11 -2.08 11.87
N LEU A 72 3.84 -2.98 11.22
CA LEU A 72 5.03 -2.61 10.44
C LEU A 72 4.66 -1.79 9.21
N LEU A 73 3.57 -2.16 8.53
CA LEU A 73 3.05 -1.36 7.43
C LEU A 73 2.66 0.05 7.87
N ALA A 74 2.09 0.21 9.07
CA ALA A 74 1.78 1.52 9.64
C ALA A 74 3.05 2.30 10.01
N PHE A 75 4.07 1.62 10.56
CA PHE A 75 5.36 2.23 10.90
C PHE A 75 6.15 2.70 9.69
N VAL A 76 6.06 2.01 8.55
CA VAL A 76 6.72 2.41 7.30
C VAL A 76 5.84 3.37 6.50
N GLY A 77 4.54 3.07 6.40
CA GLY A 77 3.57 3.84 5.63
C GLY A 77 3.27 5.21 6.23
N GLY A 78 3.29 5.36 7.56
CA GLY A 78 3.11 6.64 8.25
C GLY A 78 4.16 7.68 7.86
N PRO A 79 5.47 7.42 8.04
CA PRO A 79 6.55 8.30 7.58
C PRO A 79 6.50 8.56 6.08
N LEU A 80 6.19 7.54 5.27
CA LEU A 80 6.17 7.69 3.82
C LEU A 80 5.03 8.61 3.35
N LEU A 81 3.87 8.56 4.00
CA LEU A 81 2.78 9.50 3.74
C LEU A 81 3.07 10.91 4.24
N VAL A 82 3.71 11.05 5.39
CA VAL A 82 4.16 12.36 5.86
C VAL A 82 5.15 12.97 4.86
N TRP A 83 6.04 12.15 4.29
CA TRP A 83 6.98 12.58 3.26
C TRP A 83 6.26 12.98 1.96
N ILE A 84 5.33 12.16 1.46
CA ILE A 84 4.52 12.50 0.28
C ILE A 84 3.68 13.75 0.53
N ALA A 85 2.99 13.86 1.66
CA ALA A 85 2.17 15.01 2.02
C ALA A 85 2.99 16.30 2.16
N ARG A 86 4.25 16.21 2.60
CA ARG A 86 5.19 17.35 2.59
C ARG A 86 5.70 17.67 1.19
N SER A 87 5.86 16.69 0.32
CA SER A 87 6.32 16.89 -1.06
C SER A 87 5.24 17.48 -1.97
N SER A 88 3.96 17.28 -1.68
CA SER A 88 2.81 17.80 -2.45
C SER A 88 2.52 19.30 -2.24
N ARG A 89 3.49 20.09 -1.76
CA ARG A 89 3.39 21.55 -1.61
C ARG A 89 4.04 22.35 -2.75
N LEU A 90 4.24 21.74 -3.91
CA LEU A 90 4.65 22.43 -5.15
C LEU A 90 3.74 22.02 -6.30
#